data_AF-A0A0A8EGE7-F1
#
_entry.id   AF-A0A0A8EGE7-F1
#
_cell.length_a   1.000
_cell.length_b   1.000
_cell.length_c   1.000
_cell.angle_alpha   90.00
_cell.angle_beta   90.00
_cell.angle_gamma   90.00
#
_symmetry.space_group_name_H-M   'P 1'
#
loop_
_entity.id
_entity.type
_entity.pdbx_description
1 polymer ?
#
loop_
_entity_poly.entity_id
_entity_poly.type
_entity_poly.pdbx_seq_one_letter_code
_entity_poly.pdbx_strand_id
1 'polypeptide(L)'
;MGPVHSTSEDRSELLASCYRESLRIAKELGARTLAFPAISTGVYRWPIDDAARTAVATVRAALAAAPDAFDEIRFVVFDDRARTAYEAALAEG
;
A
#
# COMPACT_ATOMS: atom_id res chain seq x y z
N MET A 1 10.56 -5.44 -2.67
CA MET A 1 10.47 -6.48 -1.62
C MET A 1 10.02 -5.81 -0.34
N GLY A 2 8.94 -6.28 0.29
CA GLY A 2 8.47 -5.69 1.56
C GLY A 2 9.40 -5.98 2.74
N PRO A 3 9.46 -5.12 3.77
CA PRO A 3 10.24 -5.36 4.97
C PRO A 3 9.59 -6.42 5.89
N VAL A 4 10.40 -7.13 6.68
CA VAL A 4 9.92 -7.92 7.84
C VAL A 4 9.58 -6.96 8.98
N HIS A 5 8.41 -7.12 9.60
CA HIS A 5 7.98 -6.30 10.72
C HIS A 5 8.93 -6.44 11.92
N SER A 6 9.22 -5.32 12.58
CA SER A 6 10.03 -5.24 13.78
C SER A 6 9.22 -4.54 14.88
N THR A 7 9.23 -5.09 16.09
CA THR A 7 8.62 -4.44 17.27
C THR A 7 9.57 -3.45 17.94
N SER A 8 10.83 -3.37 17.52
CA SER A 8 11.88 -2.53 18.12
C SER A 8 12.41 -1.45 17.17
N GLU A 9 12.04 -1.50 15.89
CA GLU A 9 12.46 -0.53 14.87
C GLU A 9 11.25 -0.11 14.04
N ASP A 10 11.09 1.19 13.82
CA ASP A 10 10.10 1.69 12.87
C ASP A 10 10.60 1.43 11.44
N ARG A 11 9.84 0.62 10.71
CA ARG A 11 10.11 0.27 9.31
C ARG A 11 9.01 0.78 8.38
N SER A 12 8.10 1.61 8.88
CA SER A 12 6.90 2.05 8.15
C SER A 12 7.27 2.76 6.86
N GLU A 13 8.37 3.52 6.89
CA GLU A 13 8.91 4.18 5.69
C GLU A 13 9.46 3.19 4.65
N LEU A 14 10.02 2.05 5.09
CA LEU A 14 10.39 0.98 4.16
C LEU A 14 9.16 0.35 3.52
N LEU A 15 8.09 0.13 4.28
CA LEU A 15 6.82 -0.35 3.73
C LEU A 15 6.24 0.66 2.74
N ALA A 16 6.19 1.94 3.09
CA ALA A 16 5.73 3.02 2.22
C ALA A 16 6.56 3.11 0.92
N SER A 17 7.88 2.99 1.03
CA SER A 17 8.78 3.03 -0.14
C SER A 17 8.46 1.94 -1.17
N CYS A 18 7.99 0.76 -0.74
CA CYS A 18 7.57 -0.30 -1.66
C CYS A 18 6.43 0.14 -2.58
N TYR A 19 5.44 0.87 -2.03
CA TYR A 19 4.33 1.41 -2.80
C TYR A 19 4.77 2.57 -3.70
N ARG A 20 5.54 3.53 -3.16
CA ARG A 20 6.00 4.69 -3.93
C ARG A 20 6.85 4.28 -5.13
N GLU A 21 7.77 3.34 -4.94
CA GLU A 21 8.66 2.90 -6.01
C GLU A 21 7.91 2.12 -7.08
N SER A 22 6.95 1.27 -6.68
CA SER A 22 6.08 0.57 -7.63
C SER A 22 5.24 1.54 -8.46
N LEU A 23 4.70 2.59 -7.85
CA LEU A 23 3.93 3.63 -8.54
C LEU A 23 4.83 4.45 -9.48
N ARG A 24 6.05 4.81 -9.07
CA ARG A 24 7.02 5.51 -9.91
C ARG A 24 7.29 4.73 -11.19
N ILE A 25 7.62 3.44 -11.05
CA ILE A 25 7.89 2.56 -12.19
C ILE A 25 6.65 2.38 -13.07
N ALA A 26 5.47 2.18 -12.47
CA ALA A 26 4.24 2.04 -13.24
C ALA A 26 3.92 3.29 -14.08
N LYS A 27 4.13 4.48 -13.51
CA LYS A 27 4.00 5.75 -14.24
C LYS A 27 4.99 5.83 -15.40
N GLU A 28 6.25 5.45 -15.18
CA GLU A 28 7.28 5.44 -16.23
C GLU A 28 6.95 4.46 -17.37
N LEU A 29 6.30 3.34 -17.05
CA LEU A 29 5.83 2.37 -18.02
C LEU A 29 4.50 2.76 -18.70
N GLY A 30 3.85 3.84 -18.28
CA GLY A 30 2.52 4.23 -18.75
C GLY A 30 1.40 3.29 -18.30
N ALA A 31 1.64 2.46 -17.28
CA ALA A 31 0.64 1.58 -16.71
C ALA A 31 -0.38 2.39 -15.89
N ARG A 32 -1.63 2.41 -16.34
CA ARG A 32 -2.70 3.21 -15.71
C ARG A 32 -3.55 2.45 -14.69
N THR A 33 -3.44 1.12 -14.66
CA THR A 33 -4.19 0.25 -13.72
C THR A 33 -3.22 -0.63 -12.93
N LEU A 34 -3.33 -0.61 -11.60
CA LEU A 34 -2.46 -1.37 -10.70
C LEU A 34 -3.26 -2.21 -9.70
N ALA A 35 -2.67 -3.33 -9.30
CA ALA A 35 -3.13 -4.16 -8.19
C ALA A 35 -1.99 -4.37 -7.18
N PHE A 36 -2.22 -4.02 -5.91
CA PHE A 36 -1.29 -4.25 -4.82
C PHE A 36 -1.81 -5.34 -3.88
N PRO A 37 -1.00 -6.35 -3.52
CA PRO A 37 -1.33 -7.21 -2.40
C PRO A 37 -1.16 -6.46 -1.08
N ALA A 38 -1.62 -7.02 0.03
CA ALA A 38 -1.25 -6.55 1.36
C ALA A 38 0.24 -6.86 1.64
N ILE A 39 1.13 -5.92 1.28
CA ILE A 39 2.59 -6.11 1.39
C ILE A 39 2.97 -6.30 2.87
N SER A 40 3.81 -7.31 3.13
CA SER A 40 4.39 -7.63 4.45
C SER A 40 3.43 -8.16 5.54
N THR A 41 2.14 -8.37 5.25
CA THR A 41 1.14 -8.76 6.28
C THR A 41 1.04 -10.27 6.52
N GLY A 42 1.59 -11.10 5.63
CA GLY A 42 1.65 -12.56 5.77
C GLY A 42 2.83 -13.03 6.63
N VAL A 43 3.77 -13.75 6.02
CA VAL A 43 4.97 -14.30 6.70
C VAL A 43 5.79 -13.22 7.42
N TYR A 44 5.71 -11.97 6.96
CA TYR A 44 6.46 -10.84 7.49
C TYR A 44 5.77 -10.14 8.68
N ARG A 45 4.61 -10.66 9.10
CA ARG A 45 3.92 -10.36 10.37
C ARG A 45 3.61 -8.89 10.64
N TRP A 46 3.50 -8.06 9.60
CA TRP A 46 3.07 -6.68 9.77
C TRP A 46 1.62 -6.62 10.27
N PRO A 47 1.31 -5.85 11.33
CA PRO A 47 -0.07 -5.65 11.78
C PRO A 47 -0.96 -5.12 10.66
N ILE A 48 -2.03 -5.84 10.34
CA ILE A 48 -2.83 -5.59 9.13
C ILE A 48 -3.42 -4.17 9.08
N ASP A 49 -3.89 -3.64 10.21
CA ASP A 49 -4.48 -2.30 10.27
C ASP A 49 -3.44 -1.21 10.02
N ASP A 50 -2.22 -1.43 10.50
CA ASP A 50 -1.11 -0.51 10.29
C ASP A 50 -0.63 -0.55 8.83
N ALA A 51 -0.45 -1.76 8.28
CA ALA A 51 -0.09 -1.93 6.88
C ALA A 51 -1.12 -1.31 5.93
N ALA A 52 -2.42 -1.46 6.22
CA ALA A 52 -3.50 -0.89 5.43
C ALA A 52 -3.44 0.65 5.44
N ARG A 53 -3.28 1.27 6.62
CA ARG A 53 -3.13 2.74 6.71
C ARG A 53 -1.90 3.24 5.97
N THR A 54 -0.74 2.61 6.15
CA THR A 54 0.49 2.98 5.42
C THR A 54 0.30 2.86 3.91
N ALA A 55 -0.30 1.78 3.44
CA ALA A 55 -0.55 1.54 2.03
C ALA A 55 -1.48 2.61 1.42
N VAL A 56 -2.64 2.83 2.03
CA VAL A 56 -3.64 3.79 1.55
C VAL A 56 -3.11 5.22 1.58
N ALA A 57 -2.50 5.64 2.69
CA ALA A 57 -1.92 6.98 2.81
C ALA A 57 -0.85 7.24 1.75
N THR A 58 0.02 6.25 1.52
CA THR A 58 1.08 6.36 0.51
C THR A 58 0.53 6.47 -0.90
N VAL A 59 -0.46 5.64 -1.26
CA VAL A 59 -1.11 5.67 -2.58
C VAL A 59 -1.82 7.00 -2.78
N ARG A 60 -2.58 7.48 -1.78
CA ARG A 60 -3.27 8.79 -1.86
C ARG A 60 -2.30 9.96 -2.06
N ALA A 61 -1.19 9.98 -1.31
CA ALA A 61 -0.17 11.01 -1.48
C ALA A 61 0.43 11.00 -2.90
N ALA A 62 0.67 9.82 -3.46
CA ALA A 62 1.17 9.69 -4.83
C ALA A 62 0.13 10.13 -5.88
N LEU A 63 -1.15 9.82 -5.67
CA LEU A 63 -2.25 10.28 -6.54
C LEU A 63 -2.40 11.81 -6.48
N ALA A 64 -2.30 12.41 -5.29
CA ALA A 64 -2.33 13.86 -5.15
C ALA A 64 -1.17 14.55 -5.88
N ALA A 65 0.02 13.93 -5.90
CA ALA A 65 1.18 14.44 -6.64
C ALA A 65 1.10 14.23 -8.16
N ALA A 66 0.25 13.31 -8.64
CA ALA A 66 0.07 13.04 -10.06
C ALA A 66 -1.37 12.58 -10.38
N PRO A 67 -2.36 13.51 -10.38
CA PRO A 67 -3.79 13.18 -10.44
C PRO A 67 -4.22 12.36 -11.66
N ASP A 68 -3.56 12.53 -12.81
CA ASP A 68 -3.93 11.88 -14.07
C ASP A 68 -3.06 10.66 -14.42
N ALA A 69 -2.19 10.22 -13.50
CA ALA A 69 -1.25 9.15 -13.76
C ALA A 69 -1.91 7.76 -13.83
N PHE A 70 -3.00 7.54 -13.08
CA PHE A 70 -3.63 6.23 -12.92
C PHE A 70 -5.15 6.35 -13.01
N ASP A 71 -5.79 5.39 -13.67
CA ASP A 71 -7.24 5.28 -13.76
C ASP A 71 -7.80 4.46 -12.59
N GLU A 72 -7.04 3.45 -12.12
CA GLU A 72 -7.50 2.55 -11.06
C GLU A 72 -6.32 1.93 -10.29
N ILE A 73 -6.45 1.88 -8.96
CA ILE A 73 -5.53 1.15 -8.08
C ILE A 73 -6.37 0.29 -7.15
N ARG A 74 -6.18 -1.03 -7.20
CA ARG A 74 -6.87 -2.00 -6.34
C ARG A 74 -5.95 -2.56 -5.26
N PHE A 75 -6.45 -2.64 -4.03
CA PHE A 75 -5.83 -3.44 -2.98
C PHE A 75 -6.46 -4.84 -2.99
N VAL A 76 -5.68 -5.85 -3.36
CA VAL A 76 -6.11 -7.24 -3.48
C VAL A 76 -5.70 -7.98 -2.22
N VAL A 77 -6.67 -8.23 -1.34
CA VAL A 77 -6.47 -8.82 -0.03
C VAL A 77 -7.10 -10.21 0.06
N PHE A 78 -6.52 -11.09 0.88
CA PHE A 78 -6.85 -12.51 0.87
C PHE A 78 -8.04 -12.89 1.76
N ASP A 79 -8.21 -12.24 2.91
CA ASP A 79 -9.23 -12.59 3.90
C ASP A 79 -10.08 -11.38 4.32
N ASP A 80 -11.19 -11.65 5.02
CA ASP A 80 -12.15 -10.64 5.47
C ASP A 80 -11.54 -9.66 6.48
N ARG A 81 -10.54 -10.10 7.27
CA ARG A 81 -9.86 -9.25 8.23
C ARG A 81 -9.06 -8.17 7.50
N ALA A 82 -8.29 -8.56 6.50
CA ALA A 82 -7.57 -7.64 5.64
C ALA A 82 -8.52 -6.75 4.85
N ARG A 83 -9.63 -7.30 4.33
CA ARG A 83 -10.66 -6.48 3.66
C ARG A 83 -11.18 -5.38 4.58
N THR A 84 -11.58 -5.74 5.80
CA THR A 84 -12.10 -4.78 6.79
C THR A 84 -11.08 -3.69 7.11
N ALA A 85 -9.81 -4.05 7.30
CA ALA A 85 -8.74 -3.10 7.59
C ALA A 85 -8.51 -2.11 6.43
N TYR A 86 -8.52 -2.58 5.19
CA TYR A 86 -8.36 -1.73 4.01
C TYR A 86 -9.60 -0.87 3.74
N GLU A 87 -10.80 -1.40 3.96
CA GLU A 87 -12.06 -0.61 3.88
C GLU A 87 -12.06 0.53 4.91
N ALA A 88 -11.65 0.26 6.15
CA ALA A 88 -11.51 1.28 7.18
C ALA A 88 -10.49 2.36 6.78
N ALA A 89 -9.29 1.94 6.36
CA ALA A 89 -8.24 2.88 5.92
C ALA A 89 -8.67 3.71 4.68
N LEU A 90 -9.49 3.15 3.78
CA LEU A 90 -10.04 3.87 2.63
C LEU A 90 -11.16 4.84 3.02
N ALA A 91 -11.88 4.58 4.11
CA ALA A 91 -12.92 5.48 4.64
C ALA A 91 -12.34 6.61 5.51
N GLU A 92 -11.13 6.46 6.03
CA GLU A 92 -10.37 7.51 6.71
C GLU A 92 -9.93 8.56 5.67
N GLY A 93 -10.71 9.62 5.42
CA GLY A 93 -10.37 10.67 4.45
C GLY A 93 -11.48 11.69 4.24
#